data_AF-A0A1Q7YRV3-F1
#
_entry.id   AF-A0A1Q7YRV3-F1
#
_cell.length_a   1.000
_cell.length_b   1.000
_cell.length_c   1.000
_cell.angle_alpha   90.00
_cell.angle_beta   90.00
_cell.angle_gamma   90.00
#
_symmetry.space_group_name_H-M   'P 1'
#
loop_
_entity.id
_entity.type
_entity.pdbx_description
1 polymer ?
#
loop_
_entity_poly.entity_id
_entity_poly.type
_entity_poly.pdbx_seq_one_letter_code
_entity_poly.pdbx_strand_id
1 'polypeptide(L)'
;MKTKKTAALAILACAFALVCGRQNSIRAQDTARMTASPAGMFENHTDVGKVLHPGSVGYDAAQQTYTIAGSGQNMWFGTDAFQFAWKKASGDVTLTADISFLGKGVNEHRKAVLMIRESLEADSAYADVALHGSGLTSLQYREEQGATTHRG
;
A
#
# COMPACT_ATOMS: atom_id res chain seq x y z
N MET A 1 31.92 -7.69 -67.81
CA MET A 1 31.07 -6.97 -66.83
C MET A 1 29.63 -7.37 -67.10
N LYS A 2 28.90 -7.80 -66.06
CA LYS A 2 27.78 -8.75 -66.11
C LYS A 2 26.52 -8.27 -66.86
N THR A 3 25.94 -9.17 -67.65
CA THR A 3 24.63 -9.10 -68.31
C THR A 3 23.49 -9.45 -67.36
N LYS A 4 22.37 -8.71 -67.44
CA LYS A 4 21.12 -8.91 -66.71
C LYS A 4 20.44 -10.22 -67.09
N LYS A 5 19.78 -10.91 -66.15
CA LYS A 5 18.65 -11.82 -66.44
C LYS A 5 17.54 -11.71 -65.39
N THR A 6 16.36 -11.91 -65.94
CA THR A 6 14.96 -11.73 -65.55
C THR A 6 14.43 -12.62 -64.43
N ALA A 7 13.30 -12.16 -63.87
CA ALA A 7 12.47 -12.82 -62.87
C ALA A 7 11.89 -14.18 -63.30
N ALA A 8 11.53 -15.00 -62.31
CA ALA A 8 10.42 -15.94 -62.41
C ALA A 8 9.78 -16.16 -61.05
N LEU A 9 8.47 -15.92 -61.02
CA LEU A 9 7.52 -16.14 -59.94
C LEU A 9 7.25 -17.65 -59.83
N ALA A 10 7.41 -18.24 -58.65
CA ALA A 10 7.00 -19.61 -58.37
C ALA A 10 5.87 -19.59 -57.35
N ILE A 11 4.66 -19.82 -57.82
CA ILE A 11 3.48 -20.17 -57.03
C ILE A 11 3.66 -21.64 -56.64
N LEU A 12 3.67 -21.94 -55.34
CA LEU A 12 3.48 -23.30 -54.86
C LEU A 12 2.33 -23.29 -53.84
N ALA A 13 1.18 -23.73 -54.31
CA ALA A 13 0.06 -24.11 -53.46
C ALA A 13 0.40 -25.43 -52.75
N CYS A 14 0.21 -25.50 -51.43
CA CYS A 14 0.11 -26.77 -50.71
C CYS A 14 -0.86 -26.65 -49.53
N ALA A 15 -2.01 -27.29 -49.75
CA ALA A 15 -2.85 -28.03 -48.80
C ALA A 15 -3.08 -27.49 -47.38
N PHE A 16 -4.36 -27.19 -47.12
CA PHE A 16 -4.98 -27.22 -45.79
C PHE A 16 -4.78 -28.58 -45.12
N ALA A 17 -4.23 -28.57 -43.90
CA ALA A 17 -4.46 -29.60 -42.90
C ALA A 17 -4.94 -28.89 -41.63
N LEU A 18 -6.27 -28.86 -41.44
CA LEU A 18 -6.87 -28.41 -40.19
C LEU A 18 -6.65 -29.52 -39.15
N VAL A 19 -5.56 -29.44 -38.40
CA VAL A 19 -5.37 -30.29 -37.21
C VAL A 19 -6.20 -29.69 -36.08
N CYS A 20 -7.39 -30.25 -35.84
CA CYS A 20 -8.13 -30.02 -34.61
C CYS A 20 -7.41 -30.75 -33.48
N GLY A 21 -6.38 -30.12 -32.91
CA GLY A 21 -5.74 -30.57 -31.68
C GLY A 21 -6.48 -30.00 -30.48
N ARG A 22 -6.98 -30.86 -29.59
CA ARG A 22 -7.46 -30.45 -28.25
C ARG A 22 -6.37 -29.66 -27.55
N GLN A 23 -6.58 -28.36 -27.33
CA GLN A 23 -5.78 -27.58 -26.40
C GLN A 23 -6.06 -28.12 -24.99
N ASN A 24 -5.19 -29.02 -24.53
CA ASN A 24 -5.09 -29.37 -23.13
C ASN A 24 -4.50 -28.14 -22.42
N SER A 25 -5.34 -27.16 -22.11
CA SER A 25 -4.96 -25.99 -21.36
C SER A 25 -4.78 -26.41 -19.90
N ILE A 26 -3.60 -26.94 -19.59
CA ILE A 26 -3.08 -26.86 -18.23
C ILE A 26 -2.86 -25.36 -18.02
N ARG A 27 -3.82 -24.69 -17.39
CA ARG A 27 -3.57 -23.37 -16.83
C ARG A 27 -2.38 -23.57 -15.88
N ALA A 28 -1.23 -23.02 -16.25
CA ALA A 28 -0.21 -22.70 -15.27
C ALA A 28 -0.93 -21.87 -14.21
N GLN A 29 -1.21 -22.50 -13.07
CA GLN A 29 -1.52 -21.76 -11.87
C GLN A 29 -0.24 -21.00 -11.57
N ASP A 30 -0.24 -19.73 -11.97
CA ASP A 30 0.76 -18.75 -11.58
C ASP A 30 0.68 -18.65 -10.06
N THR A 31 1.36 -19.57 -9.39
CA THR A 31 1.65 -19.48 -7.97
C THR A 31 2.74 -18.44 -7.86
N ALA A 32 2.35 -17.18 -8.08
CA ALA A 32 3.10 -16.05 -7.63
C ALA A 32 3.35 -16.28 -6.14
N ARG A 33 4.55 -16.75 -5.80
CA ARG A 33 5.04 -16.73 -4.44
C ARG A 33 5.04 -15.26 -4.06
N MET A 34 4.02 -14.83 -3.32
CA MET A 34 4.09 -13.61 -2.52
C MET A 34 5.31 -13.81 -1.62
N THR A 35 6.44 -13.24 -2.02
CA THR A 35 7.49 -12.92 -1.04
C THR A 35 6.78 -12.06 -0.02
N ALA A 36 6.55 -12.61 1.18
CA ALA A 36 5.89 -11.89 2.24
C ALA A 36 6.59 -10.54 2.37
N SER A 37 5.86 -9.46 2.09
CA SER A 37 6.38 -8.12 2.31
C SER A 37 6.80 -8.05 3.78
N PRO A 38 7.93 -7.42 4.13
CA PRO A 38 8.22 -7.15 5.54
C PRO A 38 7.09 -6.35 6.22
N ALA A 39 6.23 -5.70 5.44
CA ALA A 39 5.00 -5.04 5.89
C ALA A 39 3.71 -5.88 5.73
N GLY A 40 3.81 -7.21 5.60
CA GLY A 40 2.67 -8.12 5.56
C GLY A 40 1.70 -7.86 4.40
N MET A 41 0.48 -7.43 4.72
CA MET A 41 -0.58 -7.11 3.75
C MET A 41 -0.44 -5.72 3.10
N PHE A 42 0.45 -4.88 3.65
CA PHE A 42 0.73 -3.55 3.15
C PHE A 42 1.81 -3.58 2.07
N GLU A 43 1.70 -2.66 1.12
CA GLU A 43 2.62 -2.54 -0.01
C GLU A 43 3.97 -1.97 0.45
N ASN A 44 3.94 -1.02 1.39
CA ASN A 44 5.14 -0.40 1.93
C ASN A 44 4.86 0.25 3.28
N HIS A 45 5.90 0.84 3.87
CA HIS A 45 5.79 1.75 4.99
C HIS A 45 6.73 2.95 4.81
N THR A 46 6.36 4.12 5.34
CA THR A 46 7.19 5.34 5.24
C THR A 46 6.97 6.23 6.45
N ASP A 47 7.98 7.04 6.77
CA ASP A 47 7.78 8.23 7.57
C ASP A 47 7.09 9.29 6.70
N VAL A 48 6.00 9.85 7.19
CA VAL A 48 5.27 10.98 6.62
C VAL A 48 5.76 12.24 7.30
N GLY A 49 6.06 13.27 6.53
CA GLY A 49 6.55 14.55 7.06
C GLY A 49 7.91 14.44 7.75
N LYS A 50 8.19 15.40 8.62
CA LYS A 50 9.49 15.49 9.31
C LYS A 50 9.43 14.83 10.68
N VAL A 51 10.06 13.67 10.79
CA VAL A 51 10.18 12.90 12.04
C VAL A 51 11.51 13.14 12.74
N LEU A 52 11.59 12.91 14.06
CA LEU A 52 12.82 13.06 14.84
C LEU A 52 13.69 11.80 14.77
N HIS A 53 13.05 10.64 14.79
CA HIS A 53 13.63 9.32 14.68
C HIS A 53 12.92 8.57 13.55
N PRO A 54 13.66 7.89 12.65
CA PRO A 54 13.05 7.06 11.63
C PRO A 54 12.12 6.02 12.24
N GLY A 55 10.96 5.84 11.64
CA GLY A 55 10.00 4.84 12.05
C GLY A 55 10.41 3.43 11.61
N SER A 56 9.69 2.43 12.14
CA SER A 56 9.85 1.03 11.72
C SER A 56 8.53 0.28 11.79
N VAL A 57 8.44 -0.76 10.96
CA VAL A 57 7.31 -1.70 10.93
C VAL A 57 7.88 -3.11 10.94
N GLY A 58 7.48 -3.91 11.93
CA GLY A 58 7.72 -5.34 11.98
C GLY A 58 6.40 -6.10 11.89
N TYR A 59 6.34 -7.10 11.02
CA TYR A 59 5.18 -7.98 10.89
C TYR A 59 5.51 -9.40 11.34
N ASP A 60 4.76 -9.91 12.32
CA ASP A 60 4.77 -11.32 12.70
C ASP A 60 3.63 -12.05 11.96
N ALA A 61 4.00 -12.88 10.99
CA ALA A 61 3.03 -13.63 10.18
C ALA A 61 2.33 -14.75 10.95
N ALA A 62 2.95 -15.31 12.00
CA ALA A 62 2.35 -16.36 12.82
C ALA A 62 1.29 -15.80 13.77
N GLN A 63 1.54 -14.60 14.32
CA GLN A 63 0.62 -13.90 15.20
C GLN A 63 -0.31 -12.91 14.47
N GLN A 64 -0.10 -12.73 13.16
CA GLN A 64 -0.78 -11.72 12.33
C GLN A 64 -0.75 -10.32 12.93
N THR A 65 0.36 -9.95 13.56
CA THR A 65 0.49 -8.72 14.36
C THR A 65 1.53 -7.78 13.77
N TYR A 66 1.25 -6.48 13.78
CA TYR A 66 2.21 -5.43 13.44
C TYR A 66 2.73 -4.77 14.70
N THR A 67 4.06 -4.62 14.78
CA THR A 67 4.71 -3.69 15.72
C THR A 67 5.19 -2.48 14.94
N ILE A 68 4.65 -1.31 15.26
CA ILE A 68 4.97 -0.05 14.58
C ILE A 68 5.58 0.90 15.59
N ALA A 69 6.78 1.38 15.30
CA ALA A 69 7.41 2.47 16.04
C ALA A 69 7.45 3.71 15.14
N GLY A 70 7.07 4.85 15.70
CA GLY A 70 7.11 6.12 15.02
C GLY A 70 7.49 7.25 15.97
N SER A 71 7.98 8.33 15.39
CA SER A 71 8.13 9.61 16.08
C SER A 71 7.40 10.69 15.28
N GLY A 72 7.34 11.91 15.82
CA GLY A 72 6.69 13.03 15.17
C GLY A 72 5.90 13.87 16.15
N GLN A 73 4.94 14.60 15.62
CA GLN A 73 4.15 15.58 16.35
C GLN A 73 2.68 15.15 16.41
N ASN A 74 1.93 15.78 17.31
CA ASN A 74 0.50 15.56 17.42
C ASN A 74 -0.21 15.93 16.10
N MET A 75 -0.95 14.97 15.51
CA MET A 75 -1.76 15.17 14.30
C MET A 75 -2.99 16.03 14.62
N TRP A 76 -2.90 17.35 14.43
CA TRP A 76 -3.98 18.28 14.81
C TRP A 76 -4.03 19.56 13.96
N PHE A 77 -2.89 20.03 13.45
CA PHE A 77 -2.84 21.20 12.58
C PHE A 77 -2.81 20.79 11.10
N GLY A 78 -2.21 21.61 10.24
CA GLY A 78 -2.09 21.37 8.80
C GLY A 78 -0.88 20.54 8.37
N THR A 79 -0.13 19.95 9.30
CA THR A 79 1.03 19.12 8.95
C THR A 79 1.18 17.97 9.92
N ASP A 80 1.42 16.80 9.36
CA ASP A 80 1.57 15.54 10.04
C ASP A 80 3.03 15.09 10.08
N ALA A 81 3.37 14.34 11.13
CA ALA A 81 4.63 13.65 11.25
C ALA A 81 4.41 12.31 11.95
N PHE A 82 4.55 11.19 11.24
CA PHE A 82 4.34 9.84 11.79
C PHE A 82 4.89 8.73 10.88
N GLN A 83 5.02 7.51 11.41
CA GLN A 83 5.30 6.29 10.64
C GLN A 83 3.98 5.67 10.14
N PHE A 84 3.91 5.33 8.85
CA PHE A 84 2.70 4.82 8.20
C PHE A 84 2.96 3.54 7.43
N ALA A 85 2.25 2.45 7.74
CA ALA A 85 2.19 1.24 6.91
C ALA A 85 0.98 1.34 5.98
N TRP A 86 1.18 1.18 4.67
CA TRP A 86 0.17 1.57 3.68
C TRP A 86 0.10 0.66 2.47
N LYS A 87 -1.07 0.65 1.85
CA LYS A 87 -1.33 0.14 0.51
C LYS A 87 -2.32 1.05 -0.19
N LYS A 88 -2.27 1.11 -1.51
CA LYS A 88 -3.31 1.84 -2.27
C LYS A 88 -4.61 1.06 -2.25
N ALA A 89 -5.72 1.79 -2.14
CA ALA A 89 -7.06 1.22 -2.21
C ALA A 89 -8.00 2.19 -2.95
N SER A 90 -9.06 1.65 -3.53
CA SER A 90 -10.07 2.39 -4.27
C SER A 90 -11.43 1.73 -4.11
N GLY A 91 -12.49 2.52 -4.11
CA GLY A 91 -13.85 2.03 -3.86
C GLY A 91 -14.10 1.81 -2.37
N ASP A 92 -15.07 0.96 -2.06
CA ASP A 92 -15.46 0.69 -0.68
C ASP A 92 -14.39 -0.17 0.03
N VAL A 93 -13.96 0.31 1.19
CA VAL A 93 -12.93 -0.37 2.00
C VAL A 93 -13.41 -0.52 3.44
N THR A 94 -12.95 -1.58 4.09
CA THR A 94 -13.10 -1.77 5.53
C THR A 94 -11.73 -2.01 6.12
N LEU A 95 -11.37 -1.21 7.12
CA LEU A 95 -10.12 -1.34 7.86
C LEU A 95 -10.46 -1.56 9.34
N THR A 96 -9.98 -2.66 9.89
CA THR A 96 -10.18 -3.03 11.31
C THR A 96 -8.87 -3.53 11.89
N ALA A 97 -8.63 -3.21 13.15
CA ALA A 97 -7.50 -3.72 13.93
C ALA A 97 -7.77 -3.57 15.42
N ASP A 98 -7.22 -4.48 16.21
CA ASP A 98 -7.04 -4.26 17.64
C ASP A 98 -5.72 -3.49 17.85
N ILE A 99 -5.78 -2.37 18.55
CA ILE A 99 -4.63 -1.49 18.75
C ILE A 99 -4.33 -1.38 20.25
N SER A 100 -3.05 -1.54 20.60
CA SER A 100 -2.55 -1.31 21.95
C SER A 100 -1.17 -0.64 21.90
N PHE A 101 -0.82 0.08 22.96
CA PHE A 101 0.53 0.63 23.12
C PHE A 101 1.43 -0.36 23.85
N LEU A 102 2.61 -0.61 23.28
CA LEU A 102 3.67 -1.33 23.96
C LEU A 102 4.34 -0.40 25.00
N GLY A 103 4.26 -0.80 26.26
CA GLY A 103 4.88 -0.07 27.37
C GLY A 103 4.17 1.22 27.78
N LYS A 104 4.59 1.75 28.93
CA LYS A 104 4.07 3.01 29.47
C LYS A 104 4.55 4.19 28.62
N GLY A 105 3.62 5.05 28.24
CA GLY A 105 3.93 6.33 27.59
C GLY A 105 4.03 7.47 28.60
N VAL A 106 4.71 8.54 28.20
CA VAL A 106 4.79 9.79 28.97
C VAL A 106 4.05 10.95 28.28
N ASN A 107 3.57 10.75 27.05
CA ASN A 107 2.82 11.75 26.30
C ASN A 107 1.39 11.24 26.07
N GLU A 108 0.42 11.97 26.61
CA GLU A 108 -1.02 11.65 26.49
C GLU A 108 -1.55 11.77 25.06
N HIS A 109 -0.91 12.60 24.24
CA HIS A 109 -1.26 12.82 22.83
C HIS A 109 -0.46 11.96 21.86
N ARG A 110 0.31 10.96 22.32
CA ARG A 110 0.80 9.91 21.40
C ARG A 110 -0.41 9.21 20.80
N LYS A 111 -0.35 8.85 19.52
CA LYS A 111 -1.48 8.24 18.82
C LYS A 111 -1.06 6.98 18.08
N ALA A 112 -1.99 6.05 18.01
CA ALA A 112 -2.00 4.98 17.03
C ALA A 112 -3.35 5.04 16.32
N VAL A 113 -3.35 4.98 15.00
CA VAL A 113 -4.52 5.32 14.18
C VAL A 113 -4.78 4.27 13.10
N LEU A 114 -6.06 4.07 12.79
CA LEU A 114 -6.50 3.53 11.49
C LEU A 114 -6.89 4.69 10.60
N MET A 115 -6.34 4.78 9.40
CA MET A 115 -6.44 5.98 8.58
C MET A 115 -6.71 5.66 7.11
N ILE A 116 -7.58 6.47 6.51
CA ILE A 116 -7.69 6.66 5.06
C ILE A 116 -7.19 8.07 4.75
N ARG A 117 -6.27 8.19 3.80
CA ARG A 117 -5.66 9.46 3.39
C ARG A 117 -5.43 9.49 1.89
N GLU A 118 -5.54 10.67 1.27
CA GLU A 118 -5.48 10.80 -0.18
C GLU A 118 -4.07 10.61 -0.76
N SER A 119 -3.05 11.09 -0.04
CA SER A 119 -1.65 11.03 -0.48
C SER A 119 -0.70 10.84 0.70
N LEU A 120 0.58 10.61 0.44
CA LEU A 120 1.62 10.51 1.48
C LEU A 120 2.22 11.87 1.88
N GLU A 121 1.71 12.97 1.30
CA GLU A 121 2.16 14.33 1.64
C GLU A 121 1.77 14.69 3.07
N ALA A 122 2.63 15.41 3.78
CA ALA A 122 2.46 15.69 5.20
C ALA A 122 1.20 16.49 5.55
N ASP A 123 0.57 17.14 4.58
CA ASP A 123 -0.59 18.01 4.75
C ASP A 123 -1.87 17.44 4.10
N SER A 124 -1.86 16.18 3.66
CA SER A 124 -2.95 15.54 2.93
C SER A 124 -4.28 15.52 3.69
N ALA A 125 -5.40 15.59 2.96
CA ALA A 125 -6.72 15.28 3.51
C ALA A 125 -6.78 13.82 3.99
N TYR A 126 -7.45 13.59 5.13
CA TYR A 126 -7.57 12.28 5.74
C TYR A 126 -8.80 12.16 6.65
N ALA A 127 -9.16 10.92 6.97
CA ALA A 127 -10.02 10.57 8.09
C ALA A 127 -9.40 9.40 8.87
N ASP A 128 -9.48 9.44 10.20
CA ASP A 128 -8.94 8.41 11.07
C ASP A 128 -9.81 8.06 12.28
N VAL A 129 -9.51 6.90 12.84
CA VAL A 129 -9.90 6.48 14.19
C VAL A 129 -8.62 6.45 15.02
N ALA A 130 -8.47 7.39 15.94
CA ALA A 130 -7.28 7.52 16.78
C ALA A 130 -7.50 6.96 18.19
N LEU A 131 -6.58 6.11 18.64
CA LEU A 131 -6.36 5.80 20.05
C LEU A 131 -5.24 6.69 20.59
N HIS A 132 -5.55 7.49 21.60
CA HIS A 132 -4.59 8.36 22.29
C HIS A 132 -3.92 7.63 23.45
N GLY A 133 -2.72 8.08 23.82
CA GLY A 133 -1.99 7.59 24.99
C GLY A 133 -2.75 7.73 26.30
N SER A 134 -3.67 8.69 26.39
CA SER A 134 -4.61 8.87 27.52
C SER A 134 -5.70 7.81 27.61
N GLY A 135 -5.88 6.98 26.58
CA GLY A 135 -7.00 6.04 26.45
C GLY A 135 -8.23 6.63 25.76
N LEU A 136 -8.18 7.90 25.35
CA LEU A 136 -9.24 8.51 24.54
C LEU A 136 -9.25 7.88 23.14
N THR A 137 -10.44 7.48 22.67
CA THR A 137 -10.69 7.18 21.26
C THR A 137 -11.42 8.34 20.60
N SER A 138 -10.99 8.75 19.40
CA SER A 138 -11.60 9.87 18.66
C SER A 138 -11.61 9.62 17.16
N LEU A 139 -12.65 10.10 16.48
CA LEU A 139 -12.61 10.31 15.04
C LEU A 139 -11.92 11.65 14.75
N GLN A 140 -10.92 11.65 13.87
CA GLN A 140 -10.24 12.87 13.44
C GLN A 140 -10.22 12.96 11.92
N TYR A 141 -10.26 14.17 11.39
CA TYR A 141 -10.23 14.36 9.94
C TYR A 141 -9.65 15.72 9.54
N ARG A 142 -9.08 15.77 8.33
CA ARG A 142 -8.69 16.99 7.63
C ARG A 142 -9.39 16.96 6.27
N GLU A 143 -10.25 17.94 6.02
CA GLU A 143 -11.09 17.97 4.81
C GLU A 143 -10.30 18.30 3.54
N GLU A 144 -9.30 19.19 3.67
CA GLU A 144 -8.53 19.69 2.53
C GLU A 144 -7.03 19.71 2.84
N GLN A 145 -6.21 19.67 1.80
CA GLN A 145 -4.75 19.76 1.96
C GLN A 145 -4.35 21.03 2.72
N GLY A 146 -3.55 20.88 3.78
CA GLY A 146 -3.08 21.98 4.63
C GLY A 146 -4.10 22.55 5.61
N ALA A 147 -5.36 22.07 5.61
CA ALA A 147 -6.38 22.51 6.54
C ALA A 147 -6.10 22.05 7.99
N THR A 148 -6.77 22.70 8.93
CA THR A 148 -6.72 22.28 10.35
C THR A 148 -7.44 20.94 10.52
N THR A 149 -6.91 20.07 11.37
CA THR A 149 -7.61 18.82 11.73
C THR A 149 -8.74 19.13 12.70
N HIS A 150 -9.87 18.46 12.50
CA HIS A 150 -11.03 18.51 13.37
C HIS A 150 -11.23 17.16 14.07
N ARG A 151 -11.97 17.18 15.18
CA ARG A 151 -12.41 15.99 15.90
C ARG A 151 -13.93 15.87 15.78
N GLY A 152 -14.39 14.66 15.45
CA GLY A 152 -15.81 14.28 15.46
C GLY A 152 -16.33 13.82 16.81
#